data_AF-A0A8X8ZSH4-F1
#
_entry.id   AF-A0A8X8ZSH4-F1
#
_cell.length_a   1.000
_cell.length_b   1.000
_cell.length_c   1.000
_cell.angle_alpha   90.00
_cell.angle_beta   90.00
_cell.angle_gamma   90.00
#
_symmetry.space_group_name_H-M   'P 1'
#
loop_
_entity.id
_entity.type
_entity.pdbx_description
1 polymer ?
#
loop_
_entity_poly.entity_id
_entity_poly.type
_entity_poly.pdbx_seq_one_letter_code
_entity_poly.pdbx_strand_id
1 'polypeptide(L)'
;MAINSFLSLKPLPPPPLSFPSTHRRRRHHNSFPKIPSSSSKYDDNNNPRDTDCPVPPEQQPINEFHSLSSSFPFSWASSDVVEYSSRLFAVGACFAIFVGLPVSWFGSIGPKSEPIKLAMGCVGSGLFIVILAVVRMYLGWAYVGNRLLSATVEYEETGWYDGQIWVKTAEVLARDRLLGSFSVKPVLGRLKNTLVFLGISLLMCIVPLVNSDGQKRGFIPPAEPGGRAIPGVYNDESARNFEPEAFCGGESTAPDF
;
A
#
# COMPACT_ATOMS: atom_id res chain seq x y z
N MET A 1 0.07 -79.82 -26.63
CA MET A 1 0.67 -79.84 -27.99
C MET A 1 0.21 -78.57 -28.69
N ALA A 2 1.16 -77.86 -29.32
CA ALA A 2 1.07 -76.52 -29.92
C ALA A 2 -0.15 -76.35 -30.89
N ILE A 3 -0.57 -75.16 -31.35
CA ILE A 3 0.20 -74.10 -32.03
C ILE A 3 -0.62 -72.79 -32.04
N ASN A 4 0.08 -71.66 -31.89
CA ASN A 4 -0.36 -70.26 -32.04
C ASN A 4 -0.86 -69.93 -33.46
N SER A 5 -1.77 -68.96 -33.60
CA SER A 5 -1.80 -68.06 -34.77
C SER A 5 -2.45 -66.72 -34.42
N PHE A 6 -1.60 -65.71 -34.27
CA PHE A 6 -1.91 -64.29 -34.20
C PHE A 6 -2.49 -63.80 -35.55
N LEU A 7 -3.62 -63.10 -35.54
CA LEU A 7 -4.07 -62.26 -36.66
C LEU A 7 -4.28 -60.82 -36.18
N SER A 8 -3.22 -60.04 -36.38
CA SER A 8 -3.18 -58.65 -36.87
C SER A 8 -4.50 -57.87 -36.86
N LEU A 9 -4.69 -57.03 -35.84
CA LEU A 9 -5.59 -55.88 -35.88
C LEU A 9 -4.73 -54.62 -36.01
N LYS A 10 -4.78 -53.99 -37.18
CA LYS A 10 -4.17 -52.68 -37.47
C LYS A 10 -4.72 -51.61 -36.52
N PRO A 11 -3.89 -50.70 -36.00
CA PRO A 11 -4.35 -49.63 -35.11
C PRO A 11 -5.08 -48.52 -35.89
N LEU A 12 -6.22 -48.10 -35.35
CA LEU A 12 -7.01 -46.96 -35.82
C LEU A 12 -6.23 -45.64 -35.51
N PRO A 13 -6.15 -44.67 -36.43
CA PRO A 13 -5.43 -43.42 -36.18
C PRO A 13 -6.16 -42.52 -35.16
N PRO A 14 -5.43 -41.77 -34.30
CA PRO A 14 -6.04 -40.85 -33.33
C PRO A 14 -6.60 -39.60 -34.02
N PRO A 15 -7.66 -38.98 -33.45
CA PRO A 15 -8.24 -37.76 -34.00
C PRO A 15 -7.27 -36.56 -33.89
N PRO A 16 -7.35 -35.59 -34.81
CA PRO A 16 -6.41 -34.48 -34.87
C PRO A 16 -6.53 -33.54 -33.66
N LEU A 17 -5.38 -33.28 -33.03
CA LEU A 17 -5.15 -32.21 -32.07
C LEU A 17 -5.30 -30.85 -32.74
N SER A 18 -6.44 -30.19 -32.55
CA SER A 18 -6.62 -28.78 -32.86
C SER A 18 -6.13 -27.92 -31.69
N PHE A 19 -4.95 -27.31 -31.83
CA PHE A 19 -4.50 -26.22 -30.99
C PHE A 19 -5.14 -24.90 -31.45
N PRO A 20 -5.72 -24.09 -30.55
CA PRO A 20 -5.80 -22.65 -30.76
C PRO A 20 -4.60 -21.98 -30.10
N SER A 21 -3.72 -21.46 -30.94
CA SER A 21 -2.71 -20.47 -30.57
C SER A 21 -3.37 -19.13 -30.28
N THR A 22 -2.99 -18.57 -29.13
CA THR A 22 -2.78 -17.16 -28.77
C THR A 22 -3.90 -16.11 -28.89
N HIS A 23 -3.93 -15.30 -27.82
CA HIS A 23 -4.37 -13.91 -27.75
C HIS A 23 -5.85 -13.58 -27.96
N ARG A 24 -6.58 -13.57 -26.83
CA ARG A 24 -7.51 -12.46 -26.57
C ARG A 24 -7.57 -12.12 -25.08
N ARG A 25 -6.94 -10.99 -24.72
CA ARG A 25 -7.18 -10.29 -23.44
C ARG A 25 -8.69 -10.04 -23.31
N ARG A 26 -9.40 -10.86 -22.53
CA ARG A 26 -10.71 -10.46 -22.00
C ARG A 26 -10.45 -9.62 -20.74
N ARG A 27 -10.43 -8.30 -20.93
CA ARG A 27 -10.72 -7.36 -19.85
C ARG A 27 -12.15 -7.64 -19.38
N HIS A 28 -12.30 -8.39 -18.30
CA HIS A 28 -13.53 -8.35 -17.52
C HIS A 28 -13.56 -7.00 -16.81
N HIS A 29 -14.13 -5.99 -17.48
CA HIS A 29 -14.71 -4.88 -16.76
C HIS A 29 -15.90 -5.47 -16.00
N ASN A 30 -15.75 -5.65 -14.68
CA ASN A 30 -16.92 -5.75 -13.83
C ASN A 30 -17.57 -4.38 -13.82
N SER A 31 -18.47 -4.20 -14.78
CA SER A 31 -19.44 -3.13 -14.82
C SER A 31 -20.32 -3.26 -13.57
N PHE A 32 -20.10 -2.35 -12.61
CA PHE A 32 -21.20 -1.79 -11.83
C PHE A 32 -22.38 -1.52 -12.79
N PRO A 33 -23.64 -1.68 -12.35
CA PRO A 33 -24.77 -1.30 -13.19
C PRO A 33 -24.60 0.18 -13.56
N LYS A 34 -24.19 0.43 -14.81
CA LYS A 34 -24.20 1.76 -15.40
C LYS A 34 -25.66 2.13 -15.56
N ILE A 35 -26.13 3.01 -14.70
CA ILE A 35 -27.37 3.75 -14.96
C ILE A 35 -27.17 4.45 -16.31
N PRO A 36 -28.05 4.25 -17.30
CA PRO A 36 -27.86 4.84 -18.61
C PRO A 36 -27.84 6.36 -18.48
N SER A 37 -26.75 6.99 -18.92
CA SER A 37 -26.68 8.43 -19.14
C SER A 37 -27.50 8.74 -20.40
N SER A 38 -28.82 8.76 -20.27
CA SER A 38 -29.68 9.33 -21.30
C SER A 38 -29.55 10.85 -21.24
N SER A 39 -28.85 11.43 -22.21
CA SER A 39 -29.01 12.83 -22.58
C SER A 39 -30.41 13.01 -23.17
N SER A 40 -31.41 13.05 -22.30
CA SER A 40 -32.78 13.38 -22.65
C SER A 40 -33.09 14.70 -21.97
N LYS A 41 -33.30 15.75 -22.76
CA LYS A 41 -34.12 16.88 -22.35
C LYS A 41 -35.49 16.31 -22.03
N TYR A 42 -35.71 15.94 -20.77
CA TYR A 42 -37.00 15.48 -20.28
C TYR A 42 -37.70 16.70 -19.74
N ASP A 43 -38.80 17.07 -20.40
CA ASP A 43 -39.79 17.99 -19.87
C ASP A 43 -40.18 17.53 -18.47
N ASP A 44 -39.85 18.42 -17.54
CA ASP A 44 -40.27 18.50 -16.16
C ASP A 44 -41.81 18.47 -16.12
N ASN A 45 -42.42 17.46 -15.50
CA ASN A 45 -43.82 17.56 -15.01
C ASN A 45 -44.38 16.34 -14.27
N ASN A 46 -43.68 15.21 -14.08
CA ASN A 46 -44.26 14.09 -13.31
C ASN A 46 -43.22 13.18 -12.62
N ASN A 47 -42.37 13.74 -11.75
CA ASN A 47 -41.65 12.94 -10.76
C ASN A 47 -42.38 13.09 -9.41
N PRO A 48 -42.81 12.01 -8.73
CA PRO A 48 -43.39 12.12 -7.40
C PRO A 48 -42.28 12.52 -6.41
N ARG A 49 -42.17 13.84 -6.20
CA ARG A 49 -41.48 14.51 -5.10
C ARG A 49 -40.01 14.13 -4.96
N ASP A 50 -39.18 14.74 -5.80
CA ASP A 50 -38.03 15.43 -5.21
C ASP A 50 -38.63 16.41 -4.19
N THR A 51 -38.62 16.05 -2.91
CA THR A 51 -38.88 17.01 -1.84
C THR A 51 -38.03 18.23 -2.13
N ASP A 52 -38.64 19.41 -2.29
CA ASP A 52 -37.96 20.70 -2.52
C ASP A 52 -36.79 20.86 -1.53
N CYS A 53 -35.61 20.39 -1.93
CA CYS A 53 -34.41 20.44 -1.13
C CYS A 53 -33.73 21.76 -1.46
N PRO A 54 -33.66 22.71 -0.51
CA PRO A 54 -33.01 24.00 -0.76
C PRO A 54 -31.48 23.86 -0.91
N VAL A 55 -30.93 22.71 -0.52
CA VAL A 55 -29.50 22.40 -0.57
C VAL A 55 -29.03 22.21 -2.01
N PRO A 56 -28.04 23.01 -2.47
CA PRO A 56 -27.42 22.83 -3.78
C PRO A 56 -26.95 21.39 -3.99
N PRO A 57 -27.08 20.83 -5.21
CA PRO A 57 -26.83 19.41 -5.45
C PRO A 57 -25.42 18.98 -5.05
N GLU A 58 -24.42 19.84 -5.24
CA GLU A 58 -23.01 19.54 -4.92
C GLU A 58 -22.76 19.38 -3.42
N GLN A 59 -23.57 20.03 -2.58
CA GLN A 59 -23.45 20.00 -1.12
C GLN A 59 -24.31 18.89 -0.49
N GLN A 60 -25.10 18.17 -1.29
CA GLN A 60 -25.92 17.07 -0.80
C GLN A 60 -25.06 15.86 -0.42
N PRO A 61 -25.24 15.27 0.78
CA PRO A 61 -24.45 14.13 1.25
C PRO A 61 -24.44 12.92 0.30
N ILE A 62 -25.52 12.71 -0.45
CA ILE A 62 -25.62 11.62 -1.43
C ILE A 62 -24.73 11.85 -2.66
N ASN A 63 -24.64 13.09 -3.14
CA ASN A 63 -23.79 13.43 -4.28
C ASN A 63 -22.32 13.43 -3.88
N GLU A 64 -22.02 13.89 -2.66
CA GLU A 64 -20.70 13.78 -2.06
C GLU A 64 -20.26 12.30 -1.93
N PHE A 65 -21.16 11.42 -1.50
CA PHE A 65 -20.91 9.98 -1.48
C PHE A 65 -20.60 9.40 -2.86
N HIS A 66 -21.39 9.75 -3.88
CA HIS A 66 -21.14 9.30 -5.25
C HIS A 66 -19.79 9.80 -5.77
N SER A 67 -19.49 11.09 -5.56
CA SER A 67 -18.20 11.69 -5.92
C SER A 67 -17.04 10.97 -5.23
N LEU A 68 -17.12 10.78 -3.90
CA LEU A 68 -16.08 10.10 -3.14
C LEU A 68 -15.90 8.65 -3.59
N SER A 69 -16.99 7.88 -3.75
CA SER A 69 -16.94 6.48 -4.15
C SER A 69 -16.33 6.26 -5.56
N SER A 70 -16.41 7.26 -6.44
CA SER A 70 -15.83 7.22 -7.79
C SER A 70 -14.38 7.71 -7.83
N SER A 71 -14.00 8.59 -6.89
CA SER A 71 -12.68 9.21 -6.86
C SER A 71 -11.56 8.22 -6.49
N PHE A 72 -10.34 8.53 -6.95
CA PHE A 72 -9.13 7.84 -6.50
C PHE A 72 -8.66 8.47 -5.17
N PRO A 73 -8.27 7.68 -4.16
CA PRO A 73 -8.14 6.22 -4.12
C PRO A 73 -9.37 5.51 -3.49
N PHE A 74 -10.43 6.24 -3.16
CA PHE A 74 -11.60 5.75 -2.42
C PHE A 74 -12.40 4.67 -3.16
N SER A 75 -12.41 4.71 -4.50
CA SER A 75 -12.99 3.67 -5.36
C SER A 75 -12.37 2.30 -5.20
N TRP A 76 -11.18 2.20 -4.61
CA TRP A 76 -10.53 0.91 -4.37
C TRP A 76 -11.18 0.19 -3.19
N ALA A 77 -11.61 0.95 -2.17
CA ALA A 77 -12.23 0.40 -0.97
C ALA A 77 -13.66 -0.12 -1.23
N SER A 78 -14.35 0.42 -2.23
CA SER A 78 -15.66 -0.06 -2.69
C SER A 78 -15.59 -1.26 -3.63
N SER A 79 -14.40 -1.61 -4.14
CA SER A 79 -14.25 -2.76 -5.04
C SER A 79 -14.14 -4.10 -4.30
N ASP A 80 -14.06 -5.18 -5.09
CA ASP A 80 -13.90 -6.54 -4.60
C ASP A 80 -12.61 -6.70 -3.78
N VAL A 81 -12.59 -7.65 -2.84
CA VAL A 81 -11.49 -7.86 -1.89
C VAL A 81 -10.17 -8.16 -2.57
N VAL A 82 -10.20 -8.88 -3.69
CA VAL A 82 -9.01 -9.26 -4.45
C VAL A 82 -8.45 -8.06 -5.21
N GLU A 83 -9.33 -7.26 -5.82
CA GLU A 83 -8.90 -6.06 -6.54
C GLU A 83 -8.36 -5.00 -5.57
N TYR A 84 -9.03 -4.81 -4.43
CA TYR A 84 -8.57 -3.93 -3.36
C TYR A 84 -7.17 -4.33 -2.86
N SER A 85 -6.99 -5.60 -2.48
CA SER A 85 -5.73 -6.10 -1.91
C SER A 85 -4.58 -6.08 -2.92
N SER A 86 -4.83 -6.45 -4.18
CA SER A 86 -3.81 -6.40 -5.24
C SER A 86 -3.35 -4.98 -5.55
N ARG A 87 -4.25 -3.99 -5.59
CA ARG A 87 -3.89 -2.57 -5.79
C ARG A 87 -3.06 -2.04 -4.62
N LEU A 88 -3.44 -2.39 -3.39
CA LEU A 88 -2.72 -2.00 -2.19
C LEU A 88 -1.31 -2.62 -2.14
N PHE A 89 -1.21 -3.91 -2.48
CA PHE A 89 0.06 -4.61 -2.60
C PHE A 89 0.94 -3.99 -3.69
N ALA A 90 0.38 -3.66 -4.85
CA ALA A 90 1.13 -3.01 -5.92
C ALA A 90 1.71 -1.66 -5.49
N VAL A 91 0.92 -0.82 -4.81
CA VAL A 91 1.42 0.48 -4.28
C VAL A 91 2.52 0.25 -3.25
N GLY A 92 2.33 -0.68 -2.31
CA GLY A 92 3.32 -1.02 -1.30
C GLY A 92 4.62 -1.56 -1.91
N ALA A 93 4.52 -2.46 -2.89
CA ALA A 93 5.66 -3.05 -3.58
C ALA A 93 6.43 -2.01 -4.39
N CYS A 94 5.73 -1.12 -5.11
CA CYS A 94 6.37 -0.02 -5.83
C CYS A 94 7.15 0.88 -4.87
N PHE A 95 6.54 1.32 -3.76
CA PHE A 95 7.25 2.14 -2.78
C PHE A 95 8.42 1.41 -2.11
N ALA A 96 8.25 0.13 -1.77
CA ALA A 96 9.31 -0.69 -1.21
C ALA A 96 10.50 -0.79 -2.18
N ILE A 97 10.27 -0.99 -3.47
CA ILE A 97 11.34 -1.10 -4.47
C ILE A 97 12.00 0.25 -4.75
N PHE A 98 11.22 1.30 -5.01
CA PHE A 98 11.78 2.60 -5.43
C PHE A 98 12.35 3.43 -4.29
N VAL A 99 11.80 3.31 -3.08
CA VAL A 99 12.22 4.11 -1.92
C VAL A 99 12.83 3.21 -0.86
N GLY A 100 12.19 2.08 -0.55
CA GLY A 100 12.66 1.15 0.48
C GLY A 100 14.03 0.54 0.17
N LEU A 101 14.30 0.12 -1.06
CA LEU A 101 15.59 -0.46 -1.44
C LEU A 101 16.73 0.56 -1.38
N PRO A 102 16.65 1.76 -1.99
CA PRO A 102 17.72 2.75 -1.84
C PRO A 102 17.97 3.13 -0.38
N VAL A 103 16.90 3.41 0.38
CA VAL A 103 17.01 3.81 1.80
C VAL A 103 17.67 2.72 2.65
N SER A 104 17.27 1.45 2.46
CA SER A 104 17.84 0.33 3.20
C SER A 104 19.27 -0.01 2.77
N TRP A 105 19.61 0.22 1.50
CA TRP A 105 20.97 0.05 0.99
C TRP A 105 21.94 1.09 1.57
N PHE A 106 21.56 2.37 1.56
CA PHE A 106 22.37 3.44 2.17
C PHE A 106 22.51 3.27 3.69
N GLY A 107 21.50 2.71 4.37
CA GLY A 107 21.59 2.39 5.80
C GLY A 107 22.54 1.23 6.13
N SER A 108 22.94 0.41 5.16
CA SER A 108 23.79 -0.78 5.35
C SER A 108 25.27 -0.46 5.14
N ILE A 109 25.83 0.47 5.91
CA ILE A 109 27.27 0.75 5.89
C ILE A 109 27.98 -0.27 6.79
N GLY A 110 28.26 -1.46 6.25
CA GLY A 110 29.03 -2.48 6.97
C GLY A 110 29.42 -3.68 6.09
N PRO A 111 30.58 -4.33 6.33
CA PRO A 111 31.12 -5.38 5.47
C PRO A 111 30.37 -6.73 5.52
N LYS A 112 29.30 -6.84 6.33
CA LYS A 112 28.42 -8.00 6.39
C LYS A 112 26.97 -7.53 6.23
N SER A 113 26.52 -7.43 4.98
CA SER A 113 25.12 -7.14 4.67
C SER A 113 24.25 -8.31 5.13
N GLU A 114 23.52 -8.14 6.23
CA GLU A 114 22.49 -9.10 6.62
C GLU A 114 21.27 -8.88 5.72
N PRO A 115 21.00 -9.77 4.74
CA PRO A 115 19.93 -9.55 3.76
C PRO A 115 18.56 -9.48 4.42
N ILE A 116 18.40 -10.12 5.58
CA ILE A 116 17.17 -10.14 6.37
C ILE A 116 16.86 -8.73 6.91
N LYS A 117 17.85 -7.99 7.43
CA LYS A 117 17.64 -6.63 7.94
C LYS A 117 17.24 -5.66 6.82
N LEU A 118 17.91 -5.79 5.66
CA LEU A 118 17.60 -5.00 4.48
C LEU A 118 16.18 -5.29 3.98
N ALA A 119 15.80 -6.57 3.88
CA ALA A 119 14.45 -6.98 3.48
C ALA A 119 13.38 -6.45 4.44
N MET A 120 13.61 -6.54 5.76
CA MET A 120 12.68 -6.04 6.78
C MET A 120 12.49 -4.52 6.70
N GLY A 121 13.57 -3.75 6.49
CA GLY A 121 13.50 -2.30 6.30
C GLY A 121 12.77 -1.92 5.01
N CYS A 122 13.06 -2.61 3.91
CA CYS A 122 12.39 -2.43 2.63
C CYS A 122 10.87 -2.70 2.73
N VAL A 123 10.48 -3.86 3.27
CA VAL A 123 9.07 -4.23 3.48
C VAL A 123 8.37 -3.26 4.44
N GLY A 124 9.04 -2.86 5.52
CA GLY A 124 8.52 -1.90 6.48
C GLY A 124 8.17 -0.54 5.85
N SER A 125 9.00 -0.05 4.94
CA SER A 125 8.74 1.20 4.22
C SER A 125 7.50 1.13 3.32
N GLY A 126 7.30 0.01 2.61
CA GLY A 126 6.12 -0.22 1.77
C GLY A 126 4.84 -0.34 2.61
N LEU A 127 4.90 -1.08 3.72
CA LEU A 127 3.79 -1.21 4.67
C LEU A 127 3.38 0.15 5.26
N PHE A 128 4.35 1.00 5.60
CA PHE A 128 4.08 2.33 6.14
C PHE A 128 3.27 3.21 5.18
N ILE A 129 3.65 3.28 3.91
CA ILE A 129 2.92 4.04 2.89
C ILE A 129 1.52 3.48 2.66
N VAL A 130 1.41 2.15 2.62
CA VAL A 130 0.12 1.45 2.51
C VAL A 130 -0.81 1.79 3.67
N ILE A 131 -0.29 1.84 4.91
CA ILE A 131 -1.06 2.26 6.10
C ILE A 131 -1.57 3.68 5.93
N LEU A 132 -0.73 4.63 5.52
CA LEU A 132 -1.15 6.02 5.30
C LEU A 132 -2.26 6.14 4.25
N ALA A 133 -2.17 5.39 3.14
CA ALA A 133 -3.20 5.34 2.12
C ALA A 133 -4.54 4.80 2.68
N VAL A 134 -4.50 3.71 3.46
CA VAL A 134 -5.69 3.13 4.10
C VAL A 134 -6.30 4.08 5.12
N VAL A 135 -5.49 4.78 5.93
CA VAL A 135 -5.98 5.80 6.87
C VAL A 135 -6.67 6.94 6.12
N ARG A 136 -6.09 7.43 5.02
CA ARG A 136 -6.72 8.47 4.19
C ARG A 136 -8.07 8.02 3.64
N MET A 137 -8.16 6.78 3.18
CA MET A 137 -9.43 6.19 2.73
C MET A 137 -10.43 6.09 3.88
N TYR A 138 -10.02 5.56 5.03
CA TYR A 138 -10.86 5.39 6.22
C TYR A 138 -11.47 6.72 6.67
N LEU A 139 -10.67 7.78 6.74
CA LEU A 139 -11.13 9.11 7.13
C LEU A 139 -12.18 9.67 6.17
N GLY A 140 -11.98 9.53 4.85
CA GLY A 140 -12.97 10.02 3.88
C GLY A 140 -14.28 9.23 3.91
N TRP A 141 -14.22 7.91 4.05
CA TRP A 141 -15.42 7.08 4.21
C TRP A 141 -16.14 7.33 5.54
N ALA A 142 -15.40 7.56 6.63
CA ALA A 142 -15.98 7.91 7.93
C ALA A 142 -16.66 9.28 7.90
N TYR A 143 -16.06 10.27 7.24
CA TYR A 143 -16.61 11.61 7.09
C TYR A 143 -17.94 11.61 6.36
N VAL A 144 -17.97 11.04 5.15
CA VAL A 144 -19.21 10.93 4.34
C VAL A 144 -20.25 10.07 5.06
N GLY A 145 -19.82 8.97 5.69
CA GLY A 145 -20.70 8.12 6.48
C GLY A 145 -21.39 8.88 7.61
N ASN A 146 -20.66 9.72 8.34
CA ASN A 146 -21.21 10.56 9.39
C ASN A 146 -22.23 11.57 8.80
N ARG A 147 -21.90 12.22 7.69
CA ARG A 147 -22.76 13.23 7.02
C ARG A 147 -24.04 12.64 6.41
N LEU A 148 -23.98 11.40 5.93
CA LEU A 148 -25.15 10.62 5.49
C LEU A 148 -26.08 10.30 6.67
N LEU A 149 -25.53 9.89 7.81
CA LEU A 149 -26.30 9.47 8.98
C LEU A 149 -26.83 10.65 9.83
N SER A 150 -26.20 11.83 9.72
CA SER A 150 -26.66 13.06 10.35
C SER A 150 -28.04 13.48 9.84
N ALA A 151 -28.89 13.90 10.78
CA ALA A 151 -30.23 14.42 10.50
C ALA A 151 -30.22 15.86 9.98
N THR A 152 -29.12 16.59 10.19
CA THR A 152 -28.93 17.96 9.75
C THR A 152 -27.80 18.04 8.71
N VAL A 153 -27.95 18.95 7.76
CA VAL A 153 -26.94 19.26 6.76
C VAL A 153 -26.73 20.77 6.77
N GLU A 154 -25.52 21.17 7.11
CA GLU A 154 -25.05 22.54 6.90
C GLU A 154 -24.73 22.72 5.41
N TYR A 155 -25.30 23.75 4.82
CA TYR A 155 -25.15 24.10 3.42
C TYR A 155 -25.07 25.61 3.26
N GLU A 156 -24.41 26.04 2.20
CA GLU A 156 -24.18 27.45 1.89
C GLU A 156 -25.01 27.80 0.67
N GLU A 157 -25.97 28.71 0.83
CA GLU A 157 -26.83 29.16 -0.27
C GLU A 157 -26.13 30.20 -1.15
N THR A 158 -25.32 31.09 -0.56
CA THR A 158 -24.47 32.10 -1.22
C THR A 158 -23.34 32.56 -0.27
N GLY A 159 -22.13 32.86 -0.77
CA GLY A 159 -21.03 33.40 0.08
C GLY A 159 -21.35 34.80 0.64
N TRP A 160 -20.63 35.42 1.59
CA TRP A 160 -19.44 35.13 2.40
C TRP A 160 -19.82 34.94 3.90
N TYR A 161 -21.11 34.85 4.27
CA TYR A 161 -21.49 34.90 5.70
C TYR A 161 -22.79 34.21 6.16
N ASP A 162 -23.24 33.12 5.54
CA ASP A 162 -24.36 32.36 6.11
C ASP A 162 -24.38 30.90 5.62
N GLY A 163 -23.92 30.01 6.51
CA GLY A 163 -24.27 28.60 6.45
C GLY A 163 -25.65 28.41 7.05
N GLN A 164 -26.57 27.81 6.30
CA GLN A 164 -27.89 27.42 6.77
C GLN A 164 -27.90 25.94 7.13
N ILE A 165 -28.74 25.56 8.09
CA ILE A 165 -28.90 24.17 8.52
C ILE A 165 -30.23 23.66 8.00
N TRP A 166 -30.18 22.70 7.08
CA TRP A 166 -31.38 21.98 6.64
C TRP A 166 -31.56 20.70 7.45
N VAL A 167 -32.77 20.48 7.99
CA VAL A 167 -33.16 19.24 8.66
C VAL A 167 -33.73 18.29 7.61
N LYS A 168 -33.13 17.11 7.46
CA LYS A 168 -33.58 16.09 6.51
C LYS A 168 -35.00 15.63 6.86
N THR A 169 -35.86 15.52 5.85
CA THR A 169 -37.16 14.88 6.01
C THR A 169 -36.99 13.40 6.39
N ALA A 170 -37.99 12.82 7.06
CA ALA A 170 -37.92 11.43 7.54
C ALA A 170 -37.68 10.43 6.39
N GLU A 171 -38.22 10.70 5.20
CA GLU A 171 -38.04 9.86 4.00
C GLU A 171 -36.58 9.91 3.49
N VAL A 172 -36.01 11.11 3.35
CA VAL A 172 -34.61 11.30 2.92
C VAL A 172 -33.64 10.68 3.92
N LEU A 173 -33.90 10.87 5.22
CA LEU A 173 -33.08 10.29 6.28
C LEU A 173 -33.16 8.76 6.31
N ALA A 174 -34.35 8.18 6.05
CA ALA A 174 -34.49 6.72 5.96
C ALA A 174 -33.70 6.16 4.78
N ARG A 175 -33.77 6.80 3.60
CA ARG A 175 -32.97 6.45 2.42
C ARG A 175 -31.46 6.51 2.69
N ASP A 176 -30.99 7.61 3.27
CA ASP A 176 -29.58 7.80 3.59
C ASP A 176 -29.07 6.77 4.60
N ARG A 177 -29.89 6.41 5.61
CA ARG A 177 -29.55 5.37 6.59
C ARG A 177 -29.50 3.98 5.97
N LEU A 178 -30.41 3.65 5.06
CA LEU A 178 -30.34 2.40 4.31
C LEU A 178 -29.05 2.35 3.48
N LEU A 179 -28.77 3.40 2.70
CA LEU A 179 -27.57 3.46 1.88
C LEU A 179 -26.28 3.42 2.71
N GLY A 180 -26.23 4.18 3.82
CA GLY A 180 -25.09 4.20 4.73
C GLY A 180 -24.87 2.86 5.44
N SER A 181 -25.94 2.17 5.83
CA SER A 181 -25.83 0.87 6.50
C SER A 181 -25.41 -0.26 5.56
N PHE A 182 -25.89 -0.27 4.31
CA PHE A 182 -25.54 -1.32 3.33
C PHE A 182 -24.24 -1.07 2.57
N SER A 183 -23.88 0.19 2.32
CA SER A 183 -22.69 0.52 1.52
C SER A 183 -21.51 0.95 2.38
N VAL A 184 -21.71 1.86 3.34
CA VAL A 184 -20.60 2.48 4.08
C VAL A 184 -20.10 1.58 5.21
N LYS A 185 -20.99 0.98 6.01
CA LYS A 185 -20.59 0.11 7.14
C LYS A 185 -19.69 -1.07 6.74
N PRO A 186 -19.99 -1.87 5.70
CA PRO A 186 -19.11 -2.99 5.34
C PRO A 186 -17.75 -2.50 4.83
N VAL A 187 -17.70 -1.39 4.08
CA VAL A 187 -16.43 -0.80 3.61
C VAL A 187 -15.59 -0.31 4.78
N LEU A 188 -16.21 0.40 5.74
CA LEU A 188 -15.50 0.92 6.91
C LEU A 188 -15.01 -0.21 7.82
N GLY A 189 -15.79 -1.27 7.99
CA GLY A 189 -15.39 -2.48 8.71
C GLY A 189 -14.19 -3.19 8.07
N ARG A 190 -14.21 -3.32 6.73
CA ARG A 190 -13.08 -3.87 5.96
C ARG A 190 -11.82 -3.03 6.14
N LEU A 191 -11.91 -1.70 6.00
CA LEU A 191 -10.79 -0.78 6.18
C LEU A 191 -10.21 -0.87 7.59
N LYS A 192 -11.07 -0.91 8.62
CA LYS A 192 -10.63 -1.09 10.02
C LYS A 192 -9.85 -2.38 10.21
N ASN A 193 -10.37 -3.50 9.71
CA ASN A 193 -9.70 -4.80 9.83
C ASN A 193 -8.35 -4.80 9.08
N THR A 194 -8.29 -4.19 7.90
CA THR A 194 -7.03 -4.08 7.14
C THR A 194 -6.00 -3.21 7.86
N LEU A 195 -6.45 -2.13 8.52
CA LEU A 195 -5.57 -1.27 9.31
C LEU A 195 -4.98 -2.00 10.52
N VAL A 196 -5.80 -2.81 11.22
CA VAL A 196 -5.32 -3.66 12.33
C VAL A 196 -4.30 -4.68 11.82
N PHE A 197 -4.60 -5.39 10.72
CA PHE A 197 -3.69 -6.38 10.15
C PHE A 197 -2.36 -5.75 9.70
N LEU A 198 -2.41 -4.61 9.01
CA LEU A 198 -1.22 -3.87 8.58
C LEU A 198 -0.42 -3.33 9.78
N GLY A 199 -1.09 -2.86 10.83
CA GLY A 199 -0.44 -2.39 12.05
C GLY A 199 0.32 -3.50 12.77
N ILE A 200 -0.28 -4.69 12.90
CA ILE A 200 0.38 -5.88 13.46
C ILE A 200 1.55 -6.29 12.56
N SER A 201 1.36 -6.34 11.24
CA SER A 201 2.43 -6.67 10.28
C SER A 201 3.61 -5.69 10.37
N LEU A 202 3.34 -4.39 10.50
CA LEU A 202 4.38 -3.38 10.65
C LEU A 202 5.16 -3.56 11.96
N LEU A 203 4.46 -3.84 13.06
CA LEU A 203 5.09 -4.10 14.35
C LEU A 203 5.97 -5.35 14.30
N MET A 204 5.50 -6.41 13.63
CA MET A 204 6.28 -7.63 13.39
C MET A 204 7.55 -7.37 12.56
N CYS A 205 7.55 -6.38 11.67
CA CYS A 205 8.75 -5.97 10.94
C CYS A 205 9.71 -5.12 11.80
N ILE A 206 9.17 -4.22 12.64
CA ILE A 206 9.98 -3.25 13.40
C ILE A 206 10.64 -3.89 14.64
N VAL A 207 9.91 -4.72 15.40
CA VAL A 207 10.40 -5.26 16.68
C VAL A 207 11.70 -6.07 16.54
N PRO A 208 11.81 -7.04 15.59
CA PRO A 208 13.06 -7.77 15.40
C PRO A 208 14.22 -6.88 14.94
N LEU A 209 13.91 -5.84 14.16
CA LEU A 209 14.91 -4.90 13.63
C LEU A 209 15.55 -4.11 14.78
N VAL A 210 14.74 -3.55 15.69
CA VAL A 210 15.22 -2.83 16.88
C VAL A 210 16.02 -3.75 17.80
N ASN A 211 15.54 -4.97 18.04
CA ASN A 211 16.23 -5.93 18.92
C ASN A 211 17.59 -6.38 18.36
N SER A 212 17.68 -6.55 17.04
CA SER A 212 18.92 -6.95 16.36
C SER A 212 19.99 -5.86 16.35
N ASP A 213 19.61 -4.59 16.55
CA ASP A 213 20.56 -3.48 16.68
C ASP A 213 21.02 -3.33 18.14
N GLY A 214 20.15 -3.63 19.10
CA GLY A 214 20.50 -3.71 20.52
C GLY A 214 21.54 -4.79 20.82
N GLN A 215 21.42 -5.99 20.23
CA GLN A 215 22.37 -7.08 20.43
C GLN A 215 23.77 -6.76 19.87
N LYS A 216 23.87 -6.04 18.73
CA LYS A 216 25.16 -5.62 18.14
C LYS A 216 25.87 -4.55 18.97
N ARG A 217 25.12 -3.68 19.65
CA ARG A 217 25.68 -2.71 20.61
C ARG A 217 26.14 -3.38 21.92
N GLY A 218 25.49 -4.48 22.33
CA GLY A 218 25.86 -5.25 23.53
C GLY A 218 26.98 -6.29 23.31
N PHE A 219 27.18 -6.76 22.07
CA PHE A 219 28.26 -7.69 21.69
C PHE A 219 29.46 -6.93 21.13
N ILE A 220 29.99 -5.97 21.88
CA ILE A 220 31.39 -5.59 21.74
C ILE A 220 32.15 -6.57 22.66
N PRO A 221 32.74 -7.67 22.16
CA PRO A 221 33.67 -8.44 22.97
C PRO A 221 34.83 -7.51 23.36
N PRO A 222 35.34 -7.57 24.62
CA PRO A 222 36.57 -6.90 24.96
C PRO A 222 37.68 -7.47 24.07
N ALA A 223 38.22 -6.57 23.24
CA ALA A 223 39.34 -6.70 22.31
C ALA A 223 40.20 -7.97 22.41
N GLU A 224 40.31 -8.70 21.29
CA GLU A 224 41.61 -9.27 20.94
C GLU A 224 42.56 -8.12 20.52
N PRO A 225 43.83 -8.15 20.95
CA PRO A 225 44.80 -7.10 20.69
C PRO A 225 45.37 -7.27 19.28
N GLY A 226 44.68 -6.77 18.26
CA GLY A 226 45.16 -6.94 16.89
C GLY A 226 44.34 -6.16 15.87
N GLY A 227 44.67 -4.87 15.74
CA GLY A 227 44.52 -4.06 14.53
C GLY A 227 43.23 -4.23 13.73
N ARG A 228 42.25 -3.34 13.96
CA ARG A 228 41.36 -2.92 12.87
C ARG A 228 41.11 -1.43 12.94
N ALA A 229 41.52 -0.76 11.86
CA ALA A 229 41.31 0.66 11.63
C ALA A 229 39.84 1.03 11.84
N ILE A 230 39.59 1.82 12.88
CA ILE A 230 38.32 2.49 13.12
C ILE A 230 38.28 3.67 12.15
N PRO A 231 37.19 3.88 11.37
CA PRO A 231 37.09 5.02 10.46
C PRO A 231 37.21 6.32 11.27
N GLY A 232 38.27 7.09 11.04
CA GLY A 232 38.54 8.35 11.74
C GLY A 232 39.45 8.24 12.97
N VAL A 233 39.92 7.04 13.34
CA VAL A 233 40.99 6.89 14.35
C VAL A 233 42.30 6.64 13.63
N TYR A 234 43.31 7.42 14.00
CA TYR A 234 44.68 7.33 13.50
C TYR A 234 45.18 5.88 13.65
N ASN A 235 45.58 5.25 12.55
CA ASN A 235 46.09 3.89 12.55
C ASN A 235 47.61 3.94 12.40
N ASP A 236 48.33 3.51 13.43
CA ASP A 236 49.80 3.61 13.49
C ASP A 236 50.49 2.79 12.37
N GLU A 237 49.87 1.70 11.91
CA GLU A 237 50.36 0.93 10.76
C GLU A 237 50.24 1.68 9.43
N SER A 238 49.15 2.46 9.25
CA SER A 238 48.99 3.29 8.08
C SER A 238 49.93 4.49 8.13
N ALA A 239 50.10 5.10 9.31
CA ALA A 239 51.05 6.21 9.52
C ALA A 239 52.49 5.81 9.18
N ARG A 240 52.92 4.60 9.53
CA ARG A 240 54.26 4.08 9.17
C ARG A 240 54.52 3.97 7.67
N ASN A 241 53.46 3.78 6.86
CA ASN A 241 53.60 3.73 5.40
C ASN A 241 53.67 5.13 4.75
N PHE A 242 53.12 6.16 5.40
CA PHE A 242 53.09 7.52 4.87
C PHE A 242 54.22 8.40 5.43
N GLU A 243 54.65 8.17 6.67
CA GLU A 243 55.69 8.94 7.36
C GLU A 243 56.67 8.00 8.09
N PRO A 244 57.45 7.18 7.36
CA PRO A 244 58.33 6.18 7.98
C PRO A 244 59.40 6.82 8.88
N GLU A 245 59.82 8.04 8.54
CA GLU A 245 60.84 8.82 9.25
C GLU A 245 60.41 9.31 10.64
N ALA A 246 59.10 9.42 10.91
CA ALA A 246 58.59 9.73 12.25
C ALA A 246 58.70 8.55 13.22
N PHE A 247 58.87 7.32 12.70
CA PHE A 247 58.95 6.08 13.48
C PHE A 247 60.35 5.45 13.49
N CYS A 248 61.26 5.92 12.64
CA CYS A 248 62.68 5.59 12.71
C CYS A 248 63.33 6.38 13.85
N GLY A 249 63.33 5.83 15.05
CA GLY A 249 64.18 6.32 16.14
C GLY A 249 65.63 6.41 15.64
N GLY A 250 66.19 7.62 15.69
CA GLY A 250 67.46 7.94 15.05
C GLY A 250 68.63 7.10 15.55
N GLU A 251 69.33 6.45 14.64
CA GLU A 251 70.77 6.23 14.76
C GLU A 251 71.46 7.40 14.05
N SER A 252 71.68 8.47 14.80
CA SER A 252 72.67 9.48 14.44
C SER A 252 74.05 8.85 14.58
N THR A 253 74.60 8.30 13.51
CA THR A 253 76.02 8.01 13.40
C THR A 253 76.77 9.33 13.48
N ALA A 254 77.37 9.62 14.64
CA ALA A 254 78.39 10.64 14.78
C ALA A 254 79.62 10.24 13.95
N PRO A 255 80.22 11.12 13.14
CA PRO A 255 81.55 10.87 12.62
C PRO A 255 82.57 11.25 13.69
N ASP A 256 83.36 10.27 14.13
CA ASP A 256 84.67 10.52 14.71
C ASP A 256 85.64 10.99 13.60
N PHE A 257 86.49 11.95 13.99
CA PHE A 257 87.57 12.68 13.27
C PHE A 257 87.24 14.05 12.68
#